data_AF-A0A2W1LYY6-F1
#
_entry.id   AF-A0A2W1LYY6-F1
#
_cell.length_a   1.000
_cell.length_b   1.000
_cell.length_c   1.000
_cell.angle_alpha   90.00
_cell.angle_beta   90.00
_cell.angle_gamma   90.00
#
_symmetry.space_group_name_H-M   'P 1'
#
loop_
_entity.id
_entity.type
_entity.pdbx_description
1 polymer ?
#
loop_
_entity_poly.entity_id
_entity_poly.type
_entity_poly.pdbx_seq_one_letter_code
_entity_poly.pdbx_strand_id
1 'polypeptide(L)'
;MEKEYNNHYNYNMSAKEIAELLDVTAEKLPLLITRVLESFYSPEAGSKIGQSVGSLYKELVQAGLPQDVAVKMAGDYMFSLRDFMKIMDSTEQ
;
A
#
# COMPACT_ATOMS: atom_id res chain seq x y z
N MET A 1 -33.27 39.78 -1.49
CA MET A 1 -33.17 38.37 -1.91
C MET A 1 -33.58 38.39 -3.36
N GLU A 2 -32.70 38.12 -4.32
CA GLU A 2 -32.26 36.76 -4.70
C GLU A 2 -31.05 36.91 -5.64
N LYS A 3 -29.96 36.19 -5.38
CA LYS A 3 -28.79 36.13 -6.29
C LYS A 3 -28.98 34.90 -7.18
N GLU A 4 -29.32 35.09 -8.46
CA GLU A 4 -29.29 34.00 -9.44
C GLU A 4 -27.83 33.62 -9.77
N TYR A 5 -27.31 32.65 -9.04
CA TYR A 5 -26.09 31.92 -9.41
C TYR A 5 -26.47 30.71 -10.28
N ASN A 6 -26.83 30.95 -11.55
CA ASN A 6 -27.03 29.89 -12.52
C ASN A 6 -25.76 29.68 -13.35
N ASN A 7 -24.70 29.14 -12.73
CA ASN A 7 -23.58 28.55 -13.46
C ASN A 7 -23.82 27.04 -13.63
N HIS A 8 -24.62 26.68 -14.64
CA HIS A 8 -24.63 25.30 -15.12
C HIS A 8 -23.43 25.11 -16.05
N TYR A 9 -22.31 24.65 -15.51
CA TYR A 9 -21.24 24.09 -16.34
C TYR A 9 -21.76 22.80 -16.96
N ASN A 10 -22.25 22.88 -18.19
CA ASN A 10 -22.68 21.71 -18.95
C ASN A 10 -21.42 21.02 -19.49
N TYR A 11 -20.78 20.21 -18.65
CA TYR A 11 -19.59 19.44 -19.01
C TYR A 11 -20.02 18.23 -19.85
N ASN A 12 -20.25 18.47 -21.15
CA ASN A 12 -20.41 17.40 -22.13
C ASN A 12 -19.03 17.01 -22.64
N MET A 13 -18.39 16.03 -21.99
CA MET A 13 -17.25 15.34 -22.59
C MET A 13 -17.75 14.42 -23.69
N SER A 14 -17.13 14.52 -24.86
CA SER A 14 -17.30 13.56 -25.93
C SER A 14 -16.69 12.21 -25.55
N ALA A 15 -17.18 11.13 -26.17
CA ALA A 15 -16.61 9.80 -26.00
C ALA A 15 -15.11 9.74 -26.35
N LYS A 16 -14.66 10.59 -27.29
CA LYS A 16 -13.25 10.72 -27.67
C LYS A 16 -12.41 11.32 -26.54
N GLU A 17 -12.87 12.38 -25.90
CA GLU A 17 -12.16 13.01 -24.77
C GLU A 17 -12.11 12.06 -23.56
N ILE A 18 -13.14 11.26 -23.34
CA ILE A 18 -13.13 10.20 -22.31
C ILE A 18 -12.10 9.12 -22.66
N ALA A 19 -12.03 8.68 -23.92
CA ALA A 19 -11.05 7.70 -24.36
C ALA A 19 -9.62 8.23 -24.18
N GLU A 20 -9.35 9.47 -24.58
CA GLU A 20 -8.03 10.10 -24.41
C GLU A 20 -7.66 10.25 -22.92
N LEU A 21 -8.62 10.59 -22.05
CA LEU A 21 -8.39 10.65 -20.61
C LEU A 21 -8.09 9.27 -20.01
N LEU A 22 -8.82 8.24 -20.44
CA LEU A 22 -8.61 6.87 -20.00
C LEU A 22 -7.28 6.31 -20.50
N ASP A 23 -6.88 6.64 -21.73
CA ASP A 23 -5.57 6.26 -22.28
C ASP A 23 -4.43 6.89 -21.47
N VAL A 24 -4.51 8.20 -21.20
CA VAL A 24 -3.52 8.89 -20.36
C VAL A 24 -3.50 8.32 -18.94
N THR A 25 -4.66 7.96 -18.39
CA THR A 25 -4.74 7.35 -17.06
C THR A 25 -4.11 5.95 -17.05
N ALA A 26 -4.41 5.14 -18.06
CA ALA A 26 -3.86 3.80 -18.23
C ALA A 26 -2.34 3.82 -18.43
N GLU A 27 -1.78 4.85 -19.07
CA GLU A 27 -0.33 5.03 -19.18
C GLU A 27 0.34 5.36 -17.82
N LYS A 28 -0.34 6.11 -16.95
CA LYS A 28 0.24 6.57 -15.67
C LYS A 28 -0.02 5.62 -14.51
N LEU A 29 -1.07 4.80 -14.59
CA LEU A 29 -1.48 3.90 -13.52
C LEU A 29 -0.38 2.88 -13.13
N PRO A 30 0.30 2.19 -14.07
CA PRO A 30 1.37 1.25 -13.74
C PRO A 30 2.55 1.92 -13.03
N LEU A 31 2.88 3.16 -13.41
CA LEU A 31 3.96 3.93 -12.78
C LEU A 31 3.63 4.30 -11.33
N LEU A 32 2.37 4.64 -11.04
CA LEU A 32 1.93 4.95 -9.68
C LEU A 32 1.98 3.71 -8.78
N ILE A 33 1.46 2.59 -9.28
CA ILE A 33 1.54 1.28 -8.63
C ILE A 33 2.99 0.92 -8.31
N THR A 34 3.87 0.98 -9.31
CA THR A 34 5.30 0.67 -9.18
C THR A 34 5.95 1.53 -8.08
N ARG A 35 5.68 2.83 -8.05
CA ARG A 35 6.22 3.74 -7.02
C ARG A 35 5.72 3.44 -5.62
N VAL A 36 4.45 3.04 -5.49
CA VAL A 36 3.88 2.60 -4.21
C VAL A 36 4.60 1.33 -3.76
N LEU A 37 4.75 0.33 -4.63
CA LEU A 37 5.48 -0.90 -4.33
C LEU A 37 6.96 -0.65 -3.98
N GLU A 38 7.67 0.19 -4.75
CA GLU A 38 9.05 0.61 -4.45
C GLU A 38 9.16 1.28 -3.07
N SER A 39 8.15 2.06 -2.66
CA SER A 39 8.13 2.67 -1.33
C SER A 39 8.02 1.61 -0.22
N PHE A 40 7.29 0.51 -0.46
CA PHE A 40 7.14 -0.62 0.46
C PHE A 40 8.34 -1.57 0.47
N TYR A 41 9.07 -1.71 -0.64
CA TYR A 41 10.32 -2.48 -0.71
C TYR A 41 11.58 -1.64 -0.45
N SER A 42 11.41 -0.36 -0.12
CA SER A 42 12.53 0.54 0.18
C SER A 42 13.31 0.07 1.41
N PRO A 43 14.62 0.39 1.51
CA PRO A 43 15.40 0.14 2.72
C PRO A 43 14.76 0.73 4.00
N GLU A 44 14.03 1.84 3.86
CA GLU A 44 13.29 2.46 4.97
C GLU A 44 12.11 1.60 5.42
N ALA A 45 11.32 1.08 4.48
CA ALA A 45 10.21 0.17 4.80
C ALA A 45 10.73 -1.16 5.39
N GLY A 46 11.80 -1.72 4.82
CA GLY A 46 12.50 -2.87 5.39
C GLY A 46 12.97 -2.63 6.82
N SER A 47 13.52 -1.44 7.11
CA SER A 47 13.92 -1.03 8.46
C SER A 47 12.74 -0.96 9.43
N LYS A 48 11.61 -0.36 9.01
CA LYS A 48 10.39 -0.29 9.84
C LYS A 48 9.83 -1.68 10.15
N ILE A 49 9.76 -2.57 9.16
CA ILE A 49 9.32 -3.95 9.36
C ILE A 49 10.25 -4.69 10.32
N GLY A 50 11.58 -4.54 10.14
CA GLY A 50 12.57 -5.12 11.05
C GLY A 50 12.45 -4.61 12.49
N GLN A 51 12.17 -3.31 12.68
CA GLN A 51 11.90 -2.75 14.01
C GLN A 51 10.64 -3.34 14.64
N SER A 52 9.53 -3.45 13.89
CA SER A 52 8.30 -4.05 14.41
C SER A 52 8.49 -5.50 14.84
N VAL A 53 9.18 -6.31 14.02
CA VAL A 53 9.48 -7.72 14.33
C VAL A 53 10.41 -7.84 15.54
N GLY A 54 11.43 -6.98 15.62
CA GLY A 54 12.33 -6.94 16.77
C GLY A 54 11.66 -6.48 18.07
N SER A 55 10.73 -5.54 18.00
CA SER A 55 9.92 -5.10 19.15
C SER A 55 8.99 -6.21 19.63
N LEU A 56 8.29 -6.89 18.72
CA LEU A 56 7.46 -8.05 19.06
C LEU A 56 8.29 -9.14 19.76
N TYR A 57 9.46 -9.49 19.22
CA TYR A 57 10.37 -10.45 19.88
C TYR A 57 10.71 -10.01 21.32
N LYS A 58 11.08 -8.75 21.52
CA LYS A 58 11.42 -8.22 22.85
C LYS A 58 10.24 -8.31 23.82
N GLU A 59 9.03 -7.96 23.37
CA GLU A 59 7.82 -8.04 24.18
C GLU A 59 7.49 -9.49 24.56
N LEU A 60 7.63 -10.45 23.64
CA LEU A 60 7.41 -11.87 23.91
C LEU A 60 8.39 -12.41 24.96
N VAL A 61 9.67 -12.05 24.85
CA VAL A 61 10.68 -12.42 25.87
C VAL A 61 10.37 -11.77 27.22
N GLN A 62 9.97 -10.50 27.24
CA GLN A 62 9.57 -9.80 28.46
C GLN A 62 8.32 -10.40 29.11
N ALA A 63 7.40 -10.93 28.31
CA ALA A 63 6.23 -11.68 28.77
C ALA A 63 6.57 -13.08 29.31
N GLY A 64 7.85 -13.48 29.28
CA GLY A 64 8.34 -14.73 29.85
C GLY A 64 8.37 -15.91 28.87
N LEU A 65 8.22 -15.67 27.56
CA LEU A 65 8.36 -16.76 26.60
C LEU A 65 9.83 -17.19 26.47
N PRO A 66 10.09 -18.51 26.32
CA PRO A 66 11.41 -19.01 25.94
C PRO A 66 11.91 -18.34 24.65
N GLN A 67 13.21 -18.04 24.58
CA GLN A 67 13.79 -17.27 23.47
C GLN A 67 13.59 -17.94 22.11
N ASP A 68 13.70 -19.26 22.04
CA ASP A 68 13.47 -20.06 20.83
C ASP A 68 12.01 -19.93 20.35
N VAL A 69 11.06 -19.96 21.28
CA VAL A 69 9.63 -19.75 20.99
C VAL A 69 9.38 -18.31 20.53
N ALA A 70 9.96 -17.32 21.21
CA ALA A 70 9.80 -15.91 20.86
C ALA A 70 10.40 -15.56 19.49
N VAL A 71 11.59 -16.10 19.17
CA VAL A 71 12.22 -15.95 17.84
C VAL A 71 11.35 -16.57 16.76
N LYS A 72 10.82 -17.77 16.99
CA LYS A 72 9.93 -18.43 16.04
C LYS A 72 8.67 -17.60 15.78
N MET A 73 8.00 -17.12 16.83
CA MET A 73 6.77 -16.33 16.69
C MET A 73 7.01 -14.99 15.96
N ALA A 74 8.10 -14.29 16.27
CA ALA A 74 8.48 -13.07 15.57
C ALA A 74 8.81 -13.34 14.09
N GLY A 75 9.47 -14.46 13.79
CA GLY A 75 9.72 -14.92 12.42
C GLY A 75 8.44 -15.27 11.66
N ASP A 76 7.51 -15.99 12.28
CA ASP A 76 6.21 -16.35 11.69
C ASP A 76 5.39 -15.09 11.38
N TYR A 77 5.45 -14.06 12.23
CA TYR A 77 4.83 -12.75 11.97
C TYR A 77 5.46 -12.06 10.76
N MET A 78 6.80 -12.04 10.65
CA MET A 78 7.51 -11.52 9.47
C MET A 78 7.08 -12.22 8.18
N PHE A 79 6.96 -13.55 8.20
CA PHE A 79 6.53 -14.30 7.02
C PHE A 79 5.07 -14.01 6.66
N SER A 80 4.20 -13.86 7.65
CA SER A 80 2.80 -13.47 7.44
C SER A 80 2.70 -12.10 6.75
N LEU A 81 3.50 -11.13 7.19
CA LEU A 81 3.58 -9.82 6.54
C LEU A 81 4.08 -9.92 5.10
N ARG A 82 5.12 -10.72 4.85
CA ARG A 82 5.64 -10.97 3.49
C ARG A 82 4.59 -11.60 2.58
N ASP A 83 3.90 -12.61 3.07
CA ASP A 83 2.93 -13.34 2.26
C ASP A 83 1.69 -12.48 1.97
N PHE A 84 1.27 -11.64 2.92
CA PHE A 84 0.26 -10.61 2.69
C PHE A 84 0.70 -9.60 1.61
N MET A 85 1.94 -9.10 1.67
CA MET A 85 2.48 -8.19 0.65
C MET A 85 2.49 -8.82 -0.74
N LYS A 86 2.87 -10.10 -0.86
CA LYS A 86 2.81 -10.84 -2.12
C LYS A 86 1.39 -10.98 -2.66
N ILE A 87 0.41 -11.21 -1.79
CA ILE A 87 -1.00 -11.29 -2.19
C ILE A 87 -1.45 -9.94 -2.77
N MET A 88 -1.16 -8.83 -2.09
CA MET A 88 -1.50 -7.50 -2.58
C MET A 88 -0.87 -7.19 -3.95
N ASP A 89 0.40 -7.56 -4.13
CA ASP A 89 1.14 -7.43 -5.39
C ASP A 89 0.51 -8.27 -6.52
N SER A 90 -0.02 -9.46 -6.19
CA SER A 90 -0.63 -10.37 -7.17
C SER A 90 -2.06 -9.97 -7.62
N THR A 91 -2.75 -9.12 -6.86
CA THR A 91 -4.10 -8.63 -7.21
C THR A 91 -4.12 -7.49 -8.22
N GLU A 92 -2.95 -7.01 -8.66
CA GLU A 92 -2.79 -5.96 -9.68
C GLU A 92 -2.38 -6.50 -11.07
N GLN A 93 -2.36 -7.84 -11.27
CA GLN A 93 -2.13 -8.48 -12.57
C GLN A 93 -3.42 -8.85 -13.31
#